data_AF-W9S5N8-F1
#
_entry.id   AF-W9S5N8-F1
#
_cell.length_a   1.000
_cell.length_b   1.000
_cell.length_c   1.000
_cell.angle_alpha   90.00
_cell.angle_beta   90.00
_cell.angle_gamma   90.00
#
_symmetry.space_group_name_H-M   'P 1'
#
loop_
_entity.id
_entity.type
_entity.pdbx_description
1 polymer ?
#
loop_
_entity_poly.entity_id
_entity_poly.type
_entity_poly.pdbx_seq_one_letter_code
_entity_poly.pdbx_strand_id
1 'polypeptide(L)'
;MGHSAKKKKRGGGSGKRTKGRTPLKDHASHESADDNELLSEEITALCAIFQEDCKFLPGPPPQVFIKLRPYSKDMGFEDVDVSAVLLVRCLPGYPYKCPKLQITPEKGLSENDADKLLSLLHDQANSNAREGRVMIFNLVEAAQEFLSEIVPVGQSQELLDVGSVNANVQDQER
;
A
#
# COMPACT_ATOMS: atom_id res chain seq x y z
N MET A 1 -60.86 -31.76 61.36
CA MET A 1 -60.20 -30.52 60.87
C MET A 1 -58.71 -30.66 61.15
N GLY A 2 -57.83 -30.37 60.18
CA GLY A 2 -56.46 -29.96 60.50
C GLY A 2 -55.27 -30.87 60.14
N HIS A 3 -54.91 -30.91 58.84
CA HIS A 3 -53.54 -30.84 58.29
C HIS A 3 -52.40 -31.81 58.70
N SER A 4 -52.09 -32.75 57.78
CA SER A 4 -50.79 -33.11 57.13
C SER A 4 -49.51 -33.28 57.99
N ALA A 5 -48.86 -34.46 58.07
CA ALA A 5 -48.10 -35.23 57.06
C ALA A 5 -46.95 -34.43 56.38
N LYS A 6 -45.73 -34.91 56.12
CA LYS A 6 -44.95 -36.14 56.34
C LYS A 6 -43.47 -35.80 56.04
N LYS A 7 -42.56 -36.44 56.78
CA LYS A 7 -41.12 -36.55 56.52
C LYS A 7 -40.87 -37.33 55.21
N LYS A 8 -39.89 -36.94 54.35
CA LYS A 8 -38.71 -37.75 53.90
C LYS A 8 -37.98 -37.17 52.65
N LYS A 9 -36.65 -37.15 52.80
CA LYS A 9 -35.49 -37.10 51.87
C LYS A 9 -35.66 -37.78 50.49
N ARG A 10 -35.04 -37.20 49.42
CA ARG A 10 -34.12 -37.88 48.45
C ARG A 10 -33.71 -37.01 47.24
N GLY A 11 -32.38 -37.01 46.95
CA GLY A 11 -31.70 -36.85 45.63
C GLY A 11 -31.82 -35.48 44.94
N GLY A 12 -30.88 -34.96 44.17
CA GLY A 12 -29.61 -35.43 43.61
C GLY A 12 -29.30 -34.53 42.39
N GLY A 13 -28.02 -34.36 42.03
CA GLY A 13 -27.64 -33.96 40.66
C GLY A 13 -27.24 -32.49 40.42
N SER A 14 -25.99 -32.34 39.97
CA SER A 14 -25.35 -31.19 39.34
C SER A 14 -26.20 -30.44 38.30
N GLY A 15 -26.03 -29.12 38.22
CA GLY A 15 -26.59 -28.33 37.11
C GLY A 15 -26.05 -26.89 37.08
N LYS A 16 -25.15 -26.63 36.14
CA LYS A 16 -24.36 -25.40 35.95
C LYS A 16 -25.21 -24.13 35.72
N ARG A 17 -24.64 -23.02 36.21
CA ARG A 17 -25.01 -21.62 36.02
C ARG A 17 -25.35 -21.29 34.55
N THR A 18 -26.57 -20.88 34.27
CA THR A 18 -26.97 -20.24 33.01
C THR A 18 -26.52 -18.79 33.01
N LYS A 19 -25.29 -18.55 32.54
CA LYS A 19 -24.85 -17.22 32.08
C LYS A 19 -25.35 -17.08 30.65
N GLY A 20 -26.31 -16.19 30.44
CA GLY A 20 -26.80 -15.81 29.11
C GLY A 20 -25.62 -15.45 28.22
N ARG A 21 -25.34 -16.33 27.26
CA ARG A 21 -24.35 -16.12 26.21
C ARG A 21 -25.11 -15.44 25.10
N THR A 22 -24.86 -14.14 24.92
CA THR A 22 -25.23 -13.43 23.69
C THR A 22 -24.72 -14.24 22.49
N PRO A 23 -25.51 -14.38 21.41
CA PRO A 23 -25.00 -14.99 20.19
C PRO A 23 -23.85 -14.11 19.67
N LEU A 24 -22.63 -14.65 19.65
CA LEU A 24 -21.56 -14.09 18.85
C LEU A 24 -21.97 -14.27 17.39
N LYS A 25 -22.65 -13.26 16.87
CA LYS A 25 -22.29 -12.55 15.63
C LYS A 25 -21.71 -13.46 14.53
N ASP A 26 -22.61 -14.09 13.80
CA ASP A 26 -22.38 -14.93 12.61
C ASP A 26 -22.07 -14.05 11.37
N HIS A 27 -20.99 -13.24 11.41
CA HIS A 27 -20.64 -12.33 10.30
C HIS A 27 -19.75 -12.94 9.22
N ALA A 28 -19.27 -14.17 9.39
CA ALA A 28 -18.20 -14.71 8.55
C ALA A 28 -18.57 -14.89 7.06
N SER A 29 -19.86 -14.82 6.69
CA SER A 29 -20.32 -15.05 5.32
C SER A 29 -20.75 -13.79 4.55
N HIS A 30 -20.89 -12.63 5.20
CA HIS A 30 -21.24 -11.38 4.49
C HIS A 30 -19.99 -10.60 4.07
N GLU A 31 -18.96 -10.56 4.93
CA GLU A 31 -17.79 -9.67 4.72
C GLU A 31 -16.94 -10.06 3.51
N SER A 32 -16.89 -11.34 3.14
CA SER A 32 -16.09 -11.78 1.99
C SER A 32 -16.64 -11.36 0.62
N ALA A 33 -17.93 -11.06 0.53
CA ALA A 33 -18.53 -10.54 -0.70
C ALA A 33 -18.22 -9.05 -0.85
N ASP A 34 -18.39 -8.30 0.25
CA ASP A 34 -18.09 -6.87 0.32
C ASP A 34 -16.59 -6.59 0.06
N ASP A 35 -15.68 -7.37 0.69
CA ASP A 35 -14.22 -7.23 0.49
C ASP A 35 -13.81 -7.41 -0.98
N ASN A 36 -14.45 -8.35 -1.67
CA ASN A 36 -14.19 -8.61 -3.09
C ASN A 36 -14.77 -7.49 -3.99
N GLU A 37 -15.92 -6.93 -3.63
CA GLU A 37 -16.52 -5.79 -4.33
C GLU A 37 -15.61 -4.56 -4.21
N LEU A 38 -15.20 -4.20 -2.99
CA LEU A 38 -14.28 -3.08 -2.72
C LEU A 38 -12.98 -3.19 -3.51
N LEU A 39 -12.37 -4.38 -3.53
CA LEU A 39 -11.18 -4.61 -4.32
C LEU A 39 -11.45 -4.43 -5.82
N SER A 40 -12.56 -4.97 -6.33
CA SER A 40 -12.89 -4.87 -7.76
C SER A 40 -13.15 -3.43 -8.22
N GLU A 41 -13.79 -2.61 -7.38
CA GLU A 41 -13.98 -1.19 -7.62
C GLU A 41 -12.64 -0.44 -7.66
N GLU A 42 -11.76 -0.73 -6.70
CA GLU A 42 -10.42 -0.14 -6.64
C GLU A 42 -9.60 -0.52 -7.89
N ILE A 43 -9.58 -1.80 -8.30
CA ILE A 43 -8.88 -2.22 -9.53
C ILE A 43 -9.42 -1.49 -10.75
N THR A 44 -10.75 -1.38 -10.87
CA THR A 44 -11.38 -0.69 -11.99
C THR A 44 -10.98 0.78 -12.04
N ALA A 45 -10.98 1.46 -10.89
CA ALA A 45 -10.53 2.84 -10.78
C ALA A 45 -9.05 3.00 -11.13
N LEU A 46 -8.17 2.13 -10.61
CA LEU A 46 -6.74 2.15 -10.90
C LEU A 46 -6.46 1.96 -12.39
N CYS A 47 -7.11 0.99 -13.04
CA CYS A 47 -6.97 0.77 -14.48
C CYS A 47 -7.45 1.98 -15.29
N ALA A 48 -8.49 2.69 -14.83
CA ALA A 48 -8.97 3.91 -15.49
C ALA A 48 -7.99 5.10 -15.30
N ILE A 49 -7.41 5.24 -14.11
CA ILE A 49 -6.47 6.33 -13.76
C ILE A 49 -5.13 6.14 -14.47
N PHE A 50 -4.55 4.95 -14.38
CA PHE A 50 -3.19 4.67 -14.83
C PHE A 50 -3.12 4.05 -16.23
N GLN A 51 -4.26 3.62 -16.80
CA GLN A 51 -4.35 3.15 -18.19
C GLN A 51 -3.26 2.12 -18.53
N GLU A 52 -2.37 2.40 -19.49
CA GLU A 52 -1.29 1.50 -19.89
C GLU A 52 -0.26 1.18 -18.79
N ASP A 53 -0.15 2.04 -17.77
CA ASP A 53 0.76 1.85 -16.64
C ASP A 53 0.20 0.89 -15.58
N CYS A 54 -1.09 0.50 -15.67
CA CYS A 54 -1.70 -0.48 -14.78
C CYS A 54 -2.03 -1.78 -15.50
N LYS A 55 -1.52 -2.90 -14.98
CA LYS A 55 -1.82 -4.24 -15.47
C LYS A 55 -2.40 -5.08 -14.35
N PHE A 56 -3.65 -5.51 -14.53
CA PHE A 56 -4.31 -6.43 -13.63
C PHE A 56 -4.14 -7.87 -14.09
N LEU A 57 -3.65 -8.74 -13.19
CA LEU A 57 -3.61 -10.18 -13.40
C LEU A 57 -4.60 -10.86 -12.45
N PRO A 58 -5.73 -11.39 -12.97
CA PRO A 58 -6.66 -12.16 -12.16
C PRO A 58 -6.02 -13.47 -11.71
N GLY A 59 -6.27 -13.89 -10.48
CA GLY A 59 -5.78 -15.17 -9.94
C GLY A 59 -6.00 -15.27 -8.43
N PRO A 60 -5.73 -16.44 -7.81
CA PRO A 60 -5.73 -16.59 -6.36
C PRO A 60 -4.30 -16.48 -5.79
N PRO A 61 -3.90 -15.33 -5.20
CA PRO A 61 -4.63 -14.07 -5.07
C PRO A 61 -4.42 -13.09 -6.26
N PRO A 62 -5.30 -12.09 -6.42
CA PRO A 62 -5.20 -11.11 -7.50
C PRO A 62 -3.93 -10.27 -7.41
N GLN A 63 -3.42 -9.85 -8.56
CA GLN A 63 -2.19 -9.06 -8.66
C GLN A 63 -2.40 -7.82 -9.52
N VAL A 64 -1.78 -6.72 -9.10
CA VAL A 64 -1.77 -5.45 -9.82
C VAL A 64 -0.33 -5.02 -10.00
N PHE A 65 0.03 -4.64 -11.22
CA PHE A 65 1.32 -4.06 -11.55
C PHE A 65 1.07 -2.62 -11.95
N ILE A 66 1.73 -1.68 -11.28
CA ILE A 66 1.62 -0.25 -11.55
C ILE A 66 3.00 0.31 -11.83
N LYS A 67 3.19 0.90 -13.00
CA LYS A 67 4.41 1.63 -13.32
C LYS A 67 4.40 2.98 -12.60
N LEU A 68 5.40 3.19 -11.77
CA LEU A 68 5.61 4.38 -10.98
C LEU A 68 6.57 5.31 -11.68
N ARG A 69 6.21 6.59 -11.70
CA ARG A 69 7.02 7.71 -12.18
C ARG A 69 6.88 8.87 -11.19
N PRO A 70 7.89 9.73 -11.02
CA PRO A 70 7.76 10.98 -10.29
C PRO A 70 6.51 11.75 -10.74
N TYR A 71 5.97 12.60 -9.87
CA TYR A 71 4.93 13.52 -10.30
C TYR A 71 5.47 14.43 -11.40
N SER A 72 4.86 14.35 -12.58
CA SER A 72 5.10 15.29 -13.66
C SER A 72 4.71 16.68 -13.15
N LYS A 73 5.68 17.49 -12.72
CA LYS A 73 5.42 18.92 -12.58
C LYS A 73 5.19 19.42 -13.99
N ASP A 74 4.01 19.98 -14.25
CA ASP A 74 3.57 20.71 -15.46
C ASP A 74 4.49 21.90 -15.87
N MET A 75 5.76 21.90 -15.42
CA MET A 75 6.73 22.98 -15.51
C MET A 75 7.95 22.63 -16.37
N GLY A 76 7.83 21.78 -17.39
CA GLY A 76 8.82 21.67 -18.45
C GLY A 76 10.26 21.39 -18.01
N PHE A 77 10.46 20.69 -16.88
CA PHE A 77 11.77 20.19 -16.49
C PHE A 77 11.98 18.80 -17.07
N GLU A 78 13.18 18.62 -17.61
CA GLU A 78 13.63 17.45 -18.35
C GLU A 78 13.39 16.14 -17.57
N ASP A 79 13.00 15.12 -18.34
CA ASP A 79 12.84 13.71 -18.00
C ASP A 79 13.74 13.28 -16.83
N VAL A 80 13.19 13.34 -15.61
CA VAL A 80 13.74 12.58 -14.50
C VAL A 80 13.41 11.13 -14.86
N ASP A 81 14.36 10.44 -15.49
CA ASP A 81 14.30 9.03 -15.92
C ASP A 81 14.22 8.06 -14.72
N VAL A 82 13.64 8.48 -13.59
CA VAL A 82 13.43 7.62 -12.41
C VAL A 82 12.10 6.89 -12.59
N SER A 83 12.13 5.56 -12.47
CA SER A 83 10.93 4.73 -12.55
C SER A 83 11.10 3.42 -11.81
N ALA A 84 9.98 2.86 -11.39
CA ALA A 84 9.90 1.54 -10.77
C ALA A 84 8.55 0.88 -11.07
N VAL A 85 8.46 -0.43 -10.90
CA VAL A 85 7.18 -1.14 -10.95
C VAL A 85 6.80 -1.59 -9.55
N LEU A 86 5.60 -1.19 -9.11
CA LEU A 86 4.96 -1.68 -7.91
C LEU A 86 4.11 -2.90 -8.24
N LEU A 87 4.45 -4.04 -7.64
CA LEU A 87 3.60 -5.22 -7.62
C LEU A 87 2.83 -5.28 -6.30
N VAL A 88 1.50 -5.30 -6.40
CA VAL A 88 0.58 -5.47 -5.27
C VAL A 88 -0.12 -6.82 -5.41
N ARG A 89 -0.03 -7.64 -4.36
CA ARG A 89 -0.71 -8.93 -4.28
C ARG A 89 -1.71 -8.92 -3.12
N CYS A 90 -3.00 -8.85 -3.44
CA CYS A 90 -4.09 -8.67 -2.47
C CYS A 90 -4.49 -10.00 -1.82
N LEU A 91 -4.01 -10.25 -0.60
CA LEU A 91 -4.29 -11.49 0.13
C LEU A 91 -5.74 -11.53 0.65
N PRO A 92 -6.30 -12.72 0.95
CA PRO A 92 -7.59 -12.84 1.60
C PRO A 92 -7.67 -12.07 2.92
N GLY A 93 -8.63 -11.15 3.01
CA GLY A 93 -8.83 -10.22 4.12
C GLY A 93 -8.31 -8.80 3.87
N TYR A 94 -7.84 -8.48 2.66
CA TYR A 94 -7.75 -7.09 2.20
C TYR A 94 -9.16 -6.45 2.20
N PRO A 95 -9.34 -5.19 2.63
CA PRO A 95 -8.31 -4.21 3.03
C PRO A 95 -7.81 -4.33 4.48
N TYR A 96 -8.45 -5.12 5.33
CA TYR A 96 -8.07 -5.28 6.75
C TYR A 96 -6.73 -5.99 6.98
N LYS A 97 -6.16 -6.59 5.93
CA LYS A 97 -4.81 -7.13 5.88
C LYS A 97 -4.02 -6.41 4.80
N CYS A 98 -2.81 -6.02 5.19
CA CYS A 98 -1.83 -5.43 4.30
C CYS A 98 -1.57 -6.36 3.09
N PRO A 99 -1.61 -5.84 1.84
CA PRO A 99 -1.22 -6.61 0.67
C PRO A 99 0.28 -6.93 0.70
N LYS A 100 0.72 -7.92 -0.08
CA LYS A 100 2.16 -8.11 -0.30
C LYS A 100 2.63 -7.13 -1.36
N LEU A 101 3.68 -6.39 -1.04
CA LEU A 101 4.29 -5.38 -1.90
C LEU A 101 5.65 -5.87 -2.39
N GLN A 102 5.99 -5.52 -3.63
CA GLN A 102 7.32 -5.68 -4.18
C GLN A 102 7.60 -4.49 -5.09
N ILE A 103 8.80 -3.93 -4.96
CA ILE A 103 9.32 -2.88 -5.85
C ILE A 103 10.34 -3.52 -6.79
N THR A 104 10.18 -3.29 -8.08
CA THR A 104 11.21 -3.59 -9.08
C THR A 104 11.76 -2.26 -9.60
N PRO A 105 13.00 -1.89 -9.26
CA PRO A 105 13.62 -0.67 -9.82
C PRO A 105 13.78 -0.83 -11.33
N GLU A 106 13.51 0.23 -12.09
CA GLU A 106 13.69 0.22 -13.55
C GLU A 106 14.84 1.15 -13.96
N LYS A 107 14.58 2.45 -14.05
CA LYS A 107 15.57 3.46 -14.42
C LYS A 107 15.77 4.44 -13.28
N GLY A 108 16.98 4.99 -13.15
CA GLY A 108 17.28 6.10 -12.23
C GLY A 108 17.15 5.82 -10.72
N LEU A 109 16.54 4.71 -10.31
CA LEU A 109 16.32 4.33 -8.91
C LEU A 109 17.40 3.34 -8.45
N SER A 110 18.13 3.71 -7.39
CA SER A 110 19.10 2.82 -6.76
C SER A 110 18.40 1.70 -5.96
N GLU A 111 19.06 0.56 -5.76
CA GLU A 111 18.53 -0.53 -4.91
C GLU A 111 18.24 -0.04 -3.48
N ASN A 112 19.11 0.79 -2.93
CA ASN A 112 18.95 1.37 -1.59
C ASN A 112 17.72 2.29 -1.50
N ASP A 113 17.42 3.07 -2.54
CA ASP A 113 16.22 3.91 -2.55
C ASP A 113 14.96 3.08 -2.82
N ALA A 114 15.06 1.99 -3.59
CA ALA A 114 13.97 1.01 -3.73
C ALA A 114 13.63 0.32 -2.40
N ASP A 115 14.63 -0.03 -1.59
CA ASP A 115 14.42 -0.62 -0.24
C ASP A 115 13.77 0.38 0.73
N LYS A 116 14.18 1.66 0.68
CA LYS A 116 13.54 2.73 1.45
C LYS A 116 12.09 2.94 1.03
N LEU A 117 11.84 2.98 -0.29
CA LEU A 117 10.49 3.09 -0.84
C LEU A 117 9.62 1.92 -0.37
N LEU A 118 10.12 0.68 -0.50
CA LEU A 118 9.39 -0.51 -0.05
C LEU A 118 9.06 -0.45 1.45
N SER A 119 10.01 0.00 2.28
CA SER A 119 9.82 0.17 3.72
C SER A 119 8.73 1.20 4.03
N LEU A 120 8.77 2.36 3.37
CA LEU A 120 7.75 3.41 3.50
C LEU A 120 6.36 2.90 3.13
N LEU A 121 6.24 2.20 1.99
CA LEU A 121 4.96 1.66 1.55
C LEU A 121 4.41 0.58 2.48
N HIS A 122 5.28 -0.24 3.07
CA HIS A 122 4.87 -1.21 4.09
C HIS A 122 4.29 -0.52 5.33
N ASP A 123 4.91 0.55 5.82
CA ASP A 123 4.40 1.30 6.97
C ASP A 123 3.04 1.92 6.68
N GLN A 124 2.87 2.54 5.50
CA GLN A 124 1.58 3.09 5.10
C GLN A 124 0.50 2.01 4.91
N ALA A 125 0.84 0.89 4.28
CA ALA A 125 -0.11 -0.21 4.08
C ALA A 125 -0.55 -0.83 5.42
N ASN A 126 0.37 -0.94 6.38
CA ASN A 126 0.05 -1.38 7.73
C ASN A 126 -0.87 -0.39 8.47
N SER A 127 -0.71 0.91 8.27
CA SER A 127 -1.60 1.92 8.84
C SER A 127 -3.01 1.84 8.22
N ASN A 128 -3.09 1.84 6.89
CA ASN A 128 -4.37 1.76 6.18
C ASN A 128 -5.14 0.46 6.49
N ALA A 129 -4.43 -0.66 6.66
CA ALA A 129 -5.05 -1.94 7.03
C ALA A 129 -5.74 -1.90 8.40
N ARG A 130 -5.21 -1.14 9.37
CA ARG A 130 -5.87 -0.96 10.68
C ARG A 130 -7.15 -0.16 10.57
N GLU A 131 -7.24 0.72 9.57
CA GLU A 131 -8.43 1.52 9.28
C GLU A 131 -9.43 0.79 8.37
N GLY A 132 -9.03 -0.35 7.79
CA GLY A 132 -9.89 -1.15 6.91
C GLY A 132 -10.24 -0.45 5.60
N ARG A 133 -9.33 0.36 5.06
CA ARG A 133 -9.55 1.11 3.81
C ARG A 133 -8.74 0.52 2.66
N VAL A 134 -9.35 0.52 1.49
CA VAL A 134 -8.63 0.33 0.23
C VAL A 134 -7.49 1.35 0.12
N MET A 135 -6.32 0.93 -0.33
CA MET A 135 -5.07 1.65 -0.11
C MET A 135 -4.11 1.67 -1.30
N ILE A 136 -4.37 0.94 -2.38
CA ILE A 136 -3.42 0.81 -3.50
C ILE A 136 -3.18 2.18 -4.14
N PHE A 137 -4.21 3.00 -4.33
CA PHE A 137 -4.06 4.35 -4.85
C PHE A 137 -3.17 5.22 -3.96
N ASN A 138 -3.44 5.24 -2.65
CA ASN A 138 -2.64 6.02 -1.69
C ASN A 138 -1.17 5.57 -1.66
N LEU A 139 -0.92 4.26 -1.78
CA LEU A 139 0.44 3.72 -1.88
C LEU A 139 1.14 4.18 -3.15
N VAL A 140 0.43 4.27 -4.28
CA VAL A 140 0.98 4.82 -5.52
C VAL A 140 1.30 6.30 -5.33
N GLU A 141 0.40 7.11 -4.77
CA GLU A 141 0.65 8.53 -4.52
C GLU A 141 1.90 8.77 -3.66
N ALA A 142 2.02 8.03 -2.55
CA ALA A 142 3.18 8.12 -1.68
C ALA A 142 4.47 7.67 -2.39
N ALA A 143 4.39 6.66 -3.25
CA ALA A 143 5.53 6.24 -4.06
C ALA A 143 5.95 7.31 -5.07
N GLN A 144 4.99 7.93 -5.75
CA GLN A 144 5.28 9.01 -6.71
C GLN A 144 5.86 10.24 -6.03
N GLU A 145 5.38 10.59 -4.83
CA GLU A 145 5.95 11.65 -4.00
C GLU A 145 7.41 11.33 -3.65
N PHE A 146 7.68 10.14 -3.14
CA PHE A 146 9.04 9.68 -2.84
C PHE A 146 9.96 9.75 -4.06
N LEU A 147 9.53 9.24 -5.21
CA LEU A 147 10.32 9.25 -6.44
C LEU A 147 10.60 10.68 -6.94
N SER A 148 9.76 11.66 -6.59
CA SER A 148 9.96 13.06 -6.95
C SER A 148 11.08 13.74 -6.16
N GLU A 149 11.50 13.15 -5.03
CA GLU A 149 12.61 13.61 -4.20
C GLU A 149 13.94 12.90 -4.51
N ILE A 150 13.91 11.83 -5.31
CA ILE A 150 15.10 11.04 -5.64
C ILE A 150 15.97 11.78 -6.66
N VAL A 151 17.27 11.85 -6.36
CA VAL A 151 18.30 12.25 -7.31
C VAL A 151 18.64 11.04 -8.19
N PRO A 152 18.48 11.11 -9.52
CA PRO A 152 18.75 9.98 -10.40
C PRO A 152 20.20 9.50 -10.31
N VAL A 153 20.40 8.18 -10.33
CA VAL A 153 21.73 7.57 -10.43
C VAL A 153 22.38 7.98 -11.76
N GLY A 154 23.28 8.96 -11.73
CA GLY A 154 24.01 9.45 -12.91
C GLY A 154 24.09 10.97 -13.06
N GLN A 155 23.28 11.75 -12.34
CA GLN A 155 23.26 13.22 -12.49
C GLN A 155 24.23 13.99 -11.55
N SER A 156 25.01 13.30 -10.72
CA SER A 156 25.89 13.96 -9.74
C SER A 156 27.17 14.59 -10.32
N GLN A 157 27.40 14.57 -11.64
CA GLN A 157 28.67 15.01 -12.23
C GLN A 157 28.60 16.13 -13.30
N GLU A 158 27.43 16.54 -13.82
CA GLU A 158 27.38 17.45 -14.99
C GLU A 158 27.06 18.93 -14.66
N LEU A 159 26.79 19.28 -13.39
CA LEU A 159 26.41 20.66 -13.03
C LEU A 159 27.57 21.62 -12.70
N LEU A 160 28.83 21.23 -12.98
CA LEU A 160 30.02 22.02 -12.57
C LEU A 160 30.92 22.53 -13.72
N ASP A 161 30.51 22.51 -14.99
CA ASP A 161 31.34 23.04 -16.08
C ASP A 161 30.62 24.03 -16.99
N VAL A 162 30.08 25.12 -16.43
CA VAL A 162 29.75 26.30 -17.24
C VAL A 162 30.18 27.56 -16.49
N GLY A 163 31.43 27.98 -16.70
CA GLY A 163 31.83 29.35 -16.36
C GLY A 163 33.27 29.56 -15.92
N SER A 164 34.25 29.28 -16.77
CA SER A 164 35.53 30.00 -16.72
C SER A 164 36.27 29.92 -18.05
N VAL A 165 35.92 30.80 -18.99
CA VAL A 165 36.89 31.25 -19.99
C VAL A 165 37.24 32.70 -19.64
N ASN A 166 38.42 32.83 -19.04
CA ASN A 166 39.04 34.08 -18.62
C ASN A 166 39.21 35.04 -19.80
N ALA A 167 38.70 36.27 -19.66
CA ALA A 167 39.15 37.40 -20.47
C ALA A 167 40.52 37.85 -19.95
N ASN A 168 41.61 37.47 -20.63
CA ASN A 168 42.93 38.01 -20.35
C ASN A 168 43.25 39.11 -21.37
N VAL A 169 43.27 40.34 -20.88
CA VAL A 169 43.77 41.54 -21.58
C VAL A 169 45.27 41.66 -21.29
N GLN A 170 46.12 41.49 -22.29
CA GLN A 170 47.51 41.98 -22.37
C GLN A 170 47.78 42.20 -23.87
N ASP A 171 47.67 43.41 -24.39
CA ASP A 171 48.67 44.48 -24.41
C ASP A 171 50.08 44.04 -24.85
N GLN A 172 50.55 44.76 -25.87
CA GLN A 172 51.93 44.92 -26.34
C GLN A 172 52.48 43.88 -27.33
N GLU A 173 52.59 44.28 -28.60
CA GLU A 173 53.82 44.09 -29.39
C GLU A 173 53.95 45.12 -30.54
N ARG A 174 54.99 45.95 -30.41
CA ARG A 174 55.81 46.73 -31.38
C ARG A 174 55.16 47.57 -32.49
#